data_AF-A0A931MBC4-F1
#
_entry.id   AF-A0A931MBC4-F1
#
_cell.length_a   1.000
_cell.length_b   1.000
_cell.length_c   1.000
_cell.angle_alpha   90.00
_cell.angle_beta   90.00
_cell.angle_gamma   90.00
#
_symmetry.space_group_name_H-M   'P 1'
#
loop_
_entity.id
_entity.type
_entity.pdbx_description
1 polymer ?
#
loop_
_entity_poly.entity_id
_entity_poly.type
_entity_poly.pdbx_seq_one_letter_code
_entity_poly.pdbx_strand_id
1 'polypeptide(L)' 'MKHIHKYTSVSHPGLTSEAMSLGIKAAEIRKCESCKKEMTFIQTKKDKWIPLFKDEAADEQNILLA' A
#
# COMPACT_ATOMS: atom_id res chain seq x y z
N MET A 1 14.74 14.12 2.57
CA MET A 1 13.96 14.87 3.58
C MET A 1 13.24 13.87 4.47
N LYS A 2 13.56 13.82 5.77
CA LYS A 2 12.83 12.99 6.74
C LYS A 2 11.46 13.64 6.97
N HIS A 3 10.40 13.00 6.49
CA HIS A 3 9.01 13.37 6.73
C HIS A 3 8.21 12.08 6.82
N ILE A 4 7.06 12.13 7.50
CA ILE A 4 6.17 10.98 7.63
C ILE A 4 5.44 10.79 6.31
N HIS A 5 5.49 9.58 5.76
CA HIS A 5 4.80 9.29 4.51
C HIS A 5 3.29 9.18 4.72
N LYS A 6 2.55 10.12 4.11
CA LYS A 6 1.10 10.04 3.93
C LYS A 6 0.79 9.65 2.48
N TYR A 7 0.19 8.48 2.30
CA TYR A 7 -0.04 7.85 1.01
C TYR A 7 -1.48 8.02 0.52
N THR A 8 -1.68 8.36 -0.75
CA THR A 8 -3.00 8.42 -1.41
C THR A 8 -3.05 7.53 -2.65
N SER A 9 -4.18 6.86 -2.91
CA SER A 9 -4.33 5.94 -4.04
C SER A 9 -4.24 6.69 -5.38
N VAL A 10 -3.49 6.14 -6.33
CA VAL A 10 -3.31 6.70 -7.68
C VAL A 10 -3.57 5.68 -8.80
N SER A 11 -3.57 4.38 -8.51
CA SER A 11 -3.87 3.35 -9.50
C SER A 11 -4.33 2.05 -8.81
N HIS A 12 -5.20 1.29 -9.48
CA HIS A 12 -5.76 0.02 -9.02
C HIS A 12 -5.42 -1.07 -10.04
N PRO A 13 -4.19 -1.63 -10.03
CA PRO A 13 -3.82 -2.68 -10.96
C PRO A 13 -4.65 -3.95 -10.74
N GLY A 14 -4.99 -4.63 -11.84
CA GLY A 14 -5.58 -5.96 -11.79
C GLY A 14 -4.62 -6.97 -11.17
N LEU A 15 -5.18 -8.03 -10.58
CA LEU A 15 -4.43 -9.13 -9.99
C LEU A 15 -4.39 -10.34 -10.92
N THR A 16 -3.29 -11.09 -10.89
CA THR A 16 -3.22 -12.40 -11.54
C THR A 16 -3.92 -13.47 -10.68
N SER A 17 -4.28 -14.58 -11.30
CA SER A 17 -4.86 -15.73 -10.60
C SER A 17 -3.95 -16.30 -9.52
N GLU A 18 -2.63 -16.26 -9.73
CA GLU A 18 -1.61 -16.67 -8.77
C GLU A 18 -1.57 -15.76 -7.55
N ALA A 19 -1.66 -14.43 -7.74
CA ALA A 19 -1.72 -13.50 -6.61
C ALA A 19 -2.99 -13.71 -5.77
N MET A 20 -4.12 -13.97 -6.44
CA MET A 20 -5.39 -14.27 -5.78
C MET A 20 -5.35 -15.58 -4.99
N SER A 21 -4.69 -16.62 -5.54
CA SER A 21 -4.53 -17.92 -4.84
C SER A 21 -3.67 -17.81 -3.57
N LEU A 22 -2.71 -16.88 -3.55
CA LEU A 22 -1.92 -16.50 -2.37
C LEU A 22 -2.70 -15.66 -1.35
N GLY A 23 -3.96 -15.31 -1.64
CA GLY A 23 -4.87 -14.64 -0.72
C GLY A 23 -4.84 -13.12 -0.77
N ILE A 24 -4.32 -12.54 -1.87
CA ILE A 24 -4.43 -11.12 -2.18
C ILE A 24 -5.77 -10.88 -2.89
N LYS A 25 -6.57 -9.94 -2.38
CA LYS A 25 -7.90 -9.59 -2.94
C LYS A 25 -7.85 -8.39 -3.88
N ALA A 26 -7.02 -7.40 -3.57
CA ALA A 26 -6.83 -6.20 -4.38
C ALA A 26 -5.40 -5.67 -4.22
N ALA A 27 -4.96 -4.86 -5.18
CA ALA A 27 -3.74 -4.08 -5.08
C ALA A 27 -3.99 -2.63 -5.49
N GLU A 28 -3.24 -1.73 -4.88
CA GLU A 28 -3.27 -0.29 -5.12
C GLU A 28 -1.85 0.24 -5.18
N ILE A 29 -1.59 1.14 -6.12
CA ILE A 29 -0.41 2.00 -6.06
C ILE A 29 -0.84 3.26 -5.33
N ARG A 30 -0.15 3.59 -4.25
CA ARG A 30 -0.34 4.83 -3.49
C ARG A 30 0.89 5.72 -3.60
N LYS A 31 0.70 7.03 -3.62
CA LYS A 31 1.77 8.02 -3.75
C LYS A 31 1.84 8.90 -2.50
N CYS A 32 3.05 9.11 -1.98
CA CYS A 32 3.25 10.01 -0.86
C CYS A 32 3.03 11.45 -1.32
N GLU A 33 2.20 12.20 -0.59
CA GLU A 33 1.85 13.58 -0.95
C GLU A 33 3.06 14.51 -0.95
N SER A 34 4.03 14.27 -0.06
CA SER A 34 5.18 15.15 0.17
C SER A 34 6.40 14.79 -0.69
N CYS A 35 6.93 13.57 -0.63
CA CYS A 35 8.11 13.18 -1.41
C CYS A 35 7.80 12.54 -2.77
N LYS A 36 6.52 12.35 -3.10
CA LYS A 36 6.08 11.72 -4.35
C LYS A 36 6.57 10.27 -4.53
N LYS A 37 7.07 9.62 -3.46
CA LYS A 37 7.39 8.18 -3.45
C LYS A 37 6.13 7.37 -3.71
N GLU A 38 6.21 6.41 -4.61
CA GLU A 38 5.12 5.46 -4.88
C GLU A 38 5.35 4.16 -4.12
N MET A 39 4.26 3.51 -3.71
CA MET A 39 4.28 2.28 -2.95
C MET A 39 3.07 1.42 -3.29
N THR A 40 3.29 0.12 -3.39
CA THR A 40 2.22 -0.85 -3.59
C THR A 40 1.62 -1.24 -2.25
N PHE A 41 0.30 -1.13 -2.13
CA PHE A 41 -0.50 -1.66 -1.05
C PHE A 41 -1.31 -2.84 -1.57
N ILE A 42 -1.45 -3.87 -0.75
CA ILE A 42 -2.27 -5.05 -1.05
C ILE A 42 -3.36 -5.20 0.00
N GLN A 43 -4.54 -5.60 -0.44
CA GLN A 43 -5.62 -6.01 0.45
C GLN A 43 -5.59 -7.53 0.59
N THR A 44 -5.57 -8.02 1.82
CA THR A 44 -5.59 -9.48 2.08
C THR A 44 -7.00 -9.96 2.40
N LYS A 45 -7.18 -11.28 2.58
CA LYS A 45 -8.49 -11.87 2.96
C LYS A 45 -9.12 -11.27 4.23
N LYS A 46 -8.33 -10.63 5.11
CA LYS A 46 -8.79 -9.94 6.33
C LYS A 46 -9.29 -8.51 6.07
N ASP A 47 -9.45 -8.13 4.80
CA ASP A 47 -9.89 -6.81 4.31
C ASP A 47 -8.99 -5.64 4.76
N LYS A 48 -7.80 -5.96 5.27
CA LYS A 48 -6.78 -4.99 5.69
C LYS A 48 -5.85 -4.68 4.52
N TRP A 49 -5.67 -3.38 4.25
CA TRP A 49 -4.61 -2.85 3.41
C TRP A 49 -3.28 -2.87 4.14
N ILE A 50 -2.26 -3.43 3.50
CA ILE A 50 -0.88 -3.42 4.01
C ILE A 50 0.08 -3.00 2.89
N PRO A 51 1.16 -2.29 3.21
CA PRO A 51 2.21 -2.03 2.24
C PRO A 51 2.87 -3.36 1.87
N LEU A 52 3.07 -3.59 0.57
CA LEU A 52 3.74 -4.79 0.06
C LEU A 52 5.23 -4.79 0.40
N PHE A 53 5.83 -3.59 0.47
CA PHE A 53 7.24 -3.39 0.79
C PHE A 53 7.40 -2.61 2.09
N LYS A 54 8.47 -2.91 2.84
CA LYS A 54 8.79 -2.16 4.07
C LYS A 54 9.10 -0.70 3.74
N ASP A 55 8.68 0.18 4.65
CA ASP A 55 9.00 1.60 4.58
C ASP A 55 9.44 2.12 5.94
N GLU A 56 10.75 2.22 6.15
CA GLU A 56 11.35 2.65 7.42
C GLU A 56 11.04 4.11 7.77
N ALA A 57 10.55 4.89 6.80
CA ALA A 57 10.13 6.28 6.98
C ALA A 57 8.61 6.43 7.17
N ALA A 58 7.84 5.33 7.14
CA ALA A 58 6.43 5.34 7.46
C ALA A 58 6.24 5.23 8.98
N ASP A 59 5.53 6.18 9.56
CA ASP A 59 5.11 6.09 10.97
C ASP A 59 4.06 4.99 11.10
N GLU A 60 4.25 4.06 12.04
CA GLU A 60 3.43 2.84 12.20
C GLU A 60 1.92 3.15 12.34
N GLN A 61 1.57 4.35 12.77
CA GLN A 61 0.20 4.80 13.00
C GLN A 61 -0.60 5.11 11.71
N ASN A 62 0.06 5.36 10.57
CA ASN A 62 -0.63 5.70 9.31
C ASN A 62 -0.83 4.52 8.36
N ILE A 63 -0.35 3.32 8.70
CA ILE A 63 -0.60 2.09 7.92
C ILE A 63 -2.03 1.56 8.19
N LEU A 64 -2.73 2.09 9.19
CA LEU A 64 -4.03 1.60 9.68
C LEU A 64 -5.25 2.47 9.32
N LEU A 65 -5.05 3.62 8.65
CA LEU A 65 -6.14 4.56 8.34
C LEU A 65 -6.14 4.96 6.86
N ALA A 66 -6.33 3.98 5.97
CA ALA A 66 -6.75 4.19 4.58
C ALA A 66 -7.30 2.89 3.97
#